data_AF-A0A496BIN1-F1
#
_entry.id   AF-A0A496BIN1-F1
#
_cell.length_a   1.000
_cell.length_b   1.000
_cell.length_c   1.000
_cell.angle_alpha   90.00
_cell.angle_beta   90.00
_cell.angle_gamma   90.00
#
_symmetry.space_group_name_H-M   'P 1'
#
loop_
_entity.id
_entity.type
_entity.pdbx_description
1 polymer ?
#
loop_
_entity_poly.entity_id
_entity_poly.type
_entity_poly.pdbx_seq_one_letter_code
_entity_poly.pdbx_strand_id
1 'polypeptide(L)' 'MITETHWHRLAHANREMLLRLETLQKVRARGDTQEIKRAEMAYLQALQSVYDTAVEAVSDGTRKQ' A
#
# COMPACT_ATOMS: atom_id res chain seq x y z
N MET A 1 -0.84 -13.72 -16.41
CA MET A 1 0.51 -13.71 -15.81
C MET A 1 0.85 -12.26 -15.52
N ILE A 2 1.21 -11.90 -14.29
CA ILE A 2 1.62 -10.51 -13.99
C ILE A 2 2.96 -10.24 -14.70
N THR A 3 3.07 -9.12 -15.39
CA THR A 3 4.35 -8.73 -16.02
C THR A 3 5.36 -8.33 -14.94
N GLU A 4 6.66 -8.45 -15.21
CA GLU A 4 7.74 -8.03 -14.30
C GLU A 4 7.59 -6.57 -13.81
N THR A 5 7.19 -5.64 -14.70
CA THR A 5 6.92 -4.24 -14.33
C THR A 5 5.82 -4.10 -13.29
N HIS A 6 4.68 -4.77 -13.50
CA HIS A 6 3.58 -4.78 -12.55
C HIS A 6 3.96 -5.44 -11.22
N TRP A 7 4.77 -6.50 -11.26
CA TRP A 7 5.31 -7.14 -10.05
C TRP A 7 6.17 -6.16 -9.24
N HIS A 8 7.09 -5.43 -9.88
CA HIS A 8 7.93 -4.45 -9.19
C HIS A 8 7.12 -3.30 -8.57
N ARG A 9 6.10 -2.80 -9.28
CA ARG A 9 5.20 -1.78 -8.74
C ARG A 9 4.43 -2.28 -7.52
N LEU A 10 3.88 -3.49 -7.60
CA LEU A 10 3.15 -4.10 -6.49
C LEU A 10 4.07 -4.36 -5.29
N ALA A 11 5.29 -4.84 -5.53
CA ALA A 11 6.29 -5.06 -4.48
C ALA A 11 6.69 -3.74 -3.79
N HIS A 12 6.84 -2.66 -4.56
CA HIS A 12 7.12 -1.32 -4.02
C HIS A 12 5.97 -0.82 -3.16
N ALA A 13 4.74 -0.83 -3.68
CA ALA A 13 3.55 -0.39 -2.96
C ALA A 13 3.34 -1.19 -1.66
N ASN A 14 3.55 -2.51 -1.71
CA ASN A 14 3.48 -3.37 -0.52
C ASN A 14 4.53 -2.99 0.53
N ARG A 15 5.77 -2.72 0.10
CA ARG A 15 6.82 -2.28 1.02
C ARG A 15 6.46 -0.96 1.69
N GLU A 16 5.94 -0.01 0.94
CA GLU A 16 5.48 1.27 1.50
C GLU A 16 4.33 1.09 2.49
N MET A 17 3.34 0.26 2.17
CA MET A 17 2.24 -0.08 3.07
C MET A 17 2.75 -0.64 4.40
N LEU A 18 3.71 -1.57 4.37
CA LEU A 18 4.31 -2.15 5.57
C LEU A 18 5.03 -1.09 6.43
N LEU A 19 5.79 -0.19 5.81
CA LEU A 19 6.44 0.92 6.54
C LEU A 19 5.42 1.86 7.21
N ARG A 20 4.28 2.12 6.55
CA ARG A 20 3.20 2.92 7.15
C ARG A 20 2.50 2.19 8.30
N LEU A 21 2.31 0.87 8.18
CA LEU A 21 1.78 0.05 9.27
C LEU A 21 2.69 0.06 10.50
N GLU A 22 4.00 -0.13 10.31
CA GLU A 22 4.97 -0.05 11.41
C GLU A 22 4.95 1.33 12.08
N THR A 23 4.82 2.40 11.28
CA THR A 23 4.71 3.76 11.80
C THR A 23 3.44 3.92 12.63
N LEU A 24 2.30 3.45 12.12
CA LEU A 24 1.03 3.45 12.85
C LEU A 24 1.12 2.72 14.18
N GLN A 25 1.74 1.54 14.21
CA GLN A 25 1.96 0.77 15.45
C GLN A 25 2.81 1.56 16.45
N LYS A 26 3.89 2.19 15.99
CA LYS A 26 4.77 3.02 16.84
C LYS A 26 4.04 4.23 17.43
N VAL A 27 3.23 4.95 16.65
CA VAL A 27 2.48 6.11 17.16
C VAL A 27 1.32 5.67 18.08
N ARG A 28 0.66 4.54 17.79
CA ARG A 28 -0.34 3.97 18.68
C ARG A 28 0.23 3.61 20.05
N ALA A 29 1.45 3.07 20.09
CA ALA A 29 2.14 2.78 21.35
C ALA A 29 2.47 4.05 22.16
N ARG A 30 2.62 5.21 21.51
CA ARG A 30 2.90 6.50 22.16
C ARG A 30 1.64 7.21 22.68
N GLY A 31 0.47 6.89 22.14
CA GLY A 31 -0.82 7.43 22.59
C GLY A 31 -1.18 8.83 22.09
N ASP A 32 -0.41 9.40 21.15
CA ASP A 32 -0.77 10.70 20.55
C ASP A 32 -1.91 10.53 19.55
N THR A 33 -3.10 11.00 19.93
CA THR A 33 -4.33 10.82 19.15
C THR A 33 -4.27 11.51 17.78
N GLN A 34 -3.57 12.65 17.67
CA GLN A 34 -3.47 13.39 16.42
C GLN A 34 -2.47 12.72 15.48
N GLU A 35 -1.34 12.25 15.99
CA GLU A 35 -0.38 11.46 15.20
C GLU A 35 -0.96 10.13 14.77
N ILE A 36 -1.75 9.46 15.62
CA ILE A 36 -2.46 8.22 15.28
C ILE A 36 -3.36 8.44 14.07
N LYS A 37 -4.22 9.47 14.08
CA LYS A 37 -5.12 9.76 12.95
C LYS A 37 -4.35 10.01 11.65
N ARG A 38 -3.24 10.75 11.72
CA ARG A 38 -2.38 11.01 10.56
C ARG A 38 -1.74 9.73 10.03
N ALA A 39 -1.24 8.87 10.93
CA ALA A 39 -0.64 7.59 10.54
C ALA A 39 -1.67 6.59 10.01
N GLU A 40 -2.89 6.59 10.55
CA GLU A 40 -4.02 5.78 10.04
C GLU A 40 -4.38 6.20 8.62
N MET A 41 -4.53 7.50 8.36
CA MET A 41 -4.75 8.02 7.01
C MET A 41 -3.62 7.61 6.05
N ALA A 42 -2.37 7.76 6.46
CA ALA A 42 -1.22 7.40 5.62
C ALA A 42 -1.17 5.89 5.31
N TYR A 43 -1.52 5.05 6.28
CA TYR A 43 -1.63 3.60 6.08
C TYR A 43 -2.77 3.25 5.11
N LEU A 44 -3.96 3.85 5.27
CA LEU A 44 -5.10 3.61 4.39
C LEU A 44 -4.82 4.07 2.95
N GLN A 45 -4.14 5.20 2.77
CA GLN A 45 -3.70 5.66 1.45
C GLN A 45 -2.72 4.69 0.79
N ALA A 46 -1.77 4.13 1.55
CA ALA A 46 -0.85 3.13 1.03
C ALA A 46 -1.57 1.83 0.66
N LEU A 47 -2.56 1.41 1.45
CA LEU A 47 -3.39 0.24 1.14
C LEU A 47 -4.22 0.44 -0.13
N GLN A 48 -4.80 1.63 -0.34
CA GLN A 48 -5.48 1.97 -1.58
C GLN A 48 -4.53 1.90 -2.78
N SER A 49 -3.30 2.41 -2.65
CA SER A 49 -2.31 2.36 -3.73
C SER A 49 -1.92 0.92 -4.11
N VAL A 50 -1.79 0.01 -3.12
CA VAL A 50 -1.58 -1.43 -3.37
C VAL A 50 -2.75 -2.02 -4.14
N TYR A 51 -3.98 -1.71 -3.72
CA TYR A 51 -5.19 -2.18 -4.40
C TYR A 51 -5.25 -1.70 -5.85
N ASP A 52 -5.04 -0.40 -6.09
CA ASP A 52 -5.07 0.18 -7.44
C ASP A 52 -4.00 -0.47 -8.34
N THR A 53 -2.78 -0.66 -7.82
CA THR A 53 -1.68 -1.33 -8.54
C THR A 53 -2.02 -2.77 -8.88
N ALA A 54 -2.68 -3.50 -7.97
CA ALA A 54 -3.11 -4.86 -8.21
C ALA A 54 -4.23 -4.94 -9.26
N VAL A 55 -5.19 -4.02 -9.22
CA VAL A 55 -6.29 -3.92 -10.20
C VAL A 55 -5.74 -3.59 -11.59
N GLU A 56 -4.80 -2.64 -11.69
CA GLU A 56 -4.11 -2.32 -12.95
C GLU A 56 -3.39 -3.55 -13.52
N ALA A 57 -2.63 -4.26 -12.68
CA ALA A 57 -1.88 -5.44 -13.08
C ALA A 57 -2.77 -6.57 -13.61
N VAL A 58 -3.94 -6.75 -13.01
CA VAL A 58 -4.93 -7.73 -13.49
C VAL A 58 -5.56 -7.23 -14.79
N SER A 59 -6.03 -5.99 -14.84
CA SER A 59 -6.76 -5.42 -15.98
C SER A 59 -5.91 -5.37 -17.26
N ASP A 60 -4.62 -5.03 -17.14
CA ASP A 60 -3.70 -5.01 -18.28
C ASP A 60 -3.30 -6.44 -18.70
N GLY A 61 -3.29 -7.38 -17.76
CA GLY A 61 -3.12 -8.80 -18.02
C GLY A 61 -4.28 -9.42 -18.80
N THR A 62 -5.52 -8.95 -18.60
CA THR A 62 -6.71 -9.42 -19.33
C THR A 62 -6.88 -8.79 -20.70
N ARG A 63 -6.30 -7.61 -20.94
CA ARG A 63 -6.40 -6.88 -22.23
C ARG A 63 -5.38 -7.37 -23.28
N LYS A 64 -4.38 -8.15 -22.87
CA LYS A 64 -3.33 -8.74 -23.73
C LYS A 64 -3.46 -10.26 -23.93
N GLN A 65 -4.57 -10.86 -23.48
CA GLN A 65 -4.96 -12.24 -23.83
C GLN A 65 -5.96 -12.22 -24.97
#